data_AF-A0A3C1DSA0-F1
#
_entry.id   AF-A0A3C1DSA0-F1
#
_cell.length_a   1.000
_cell.length_b   1.000
_cell.length_c   1.000
_cell.angle_alpha   90.00
_cell.angle_beta   90.00
_cell.angle_gamma   90.00
#
_symmetry.space_group_name_H-M   'P 1'
#
loop_
_entity.id
_entity.type
_entity.pdbx_description
1 polymer ?
#
loop_
_entity_poly.entity_id
_entity_poly.type
_entity_poly.pdbx_seq_one_letter_code
_entity_poly.pdbx_strand_id
1 'polypeptide(L)'
;MTTDTTARALETPEVDQPWAELGLKPDEYARIRDILGRRPTSAELAMYSVMWSEHCSYKSSKVHLRQFGEKKPESDVLLVGMGENAGVVDAGDGWAVTFKVESHNHPSYIEPYQGAATGIGGIVRDILSMGARPVAVMDPLRFGPADASDTQRVLPGVIAGIGGYGNCLGLPNIGGEVVFDATYAGNPLVNALCVGVMRRDDILLATASGAGNLVVLFGAKTGGDGIGGVSVLASETFDADGPAKRPSVQVGDPFMEKVLIECCLELFAARLVVGIQDLGGAGISCATSELASNGEGGMHVVLDRVPLRDATLTPEEILMSESQERMCAIVEPGRIDEFLAICTKWDVDATVIGEVNASGRLTIEWHGEEIVDVPPRTVAHEGPVYERPISKPAEQDALQGATSASLTRPTNGAELAATVLQLAGSPNLADKSWITQQYDRYVLGNTALAMPEDSGMVRLDDSTTRGVAVSTDGNGRFTRLDPYAGAQLALSEAYRNVAATGAHPIAVTNCLNFGSPEDPAVMWQFEQAVTGLADGCLAMGIPVTGGNVSFY
;
A
#
# COMPACT_ATOMS: atom_id res chain seq x y z
N MET A 1 -19.52 24.67 -15.98
CA MET A 1 -18.60 25.74 -15.52
C MET A 1 -17.54 25.93 -16.59
N THR A 2 -16.91 27.09 -16.70
CA THR A 2 -15.77 27.26 -17.62
C THR A 2 -14.59 26.48 -17.04
N THR A 3 -13.94 25.65 -17.85
CA THR A 3 -12.74 24.88 -17.47
C THR A 3 -11.65 25.82 -16.94
N ASP A 4 -10.99 25.43 -15.86
CA ASP A 4 -9.89 26.21 -15.28
C ASP A 4 -8.56 25.82 -15.93
N THR A 5 -8.15 26.60 -16.92
CA THR A 5 -6.96 26.32 -17.75
C THR A 5 -5.72 27.00 -17.19
N THR A 6 -4.53 26.54 -17.60
CA THR A 6 -3.25 27.14 -17.20
C THR A 6 -3.15 28.61 -17.64
N ALA A 7 -3.65 28.93 -18.84
CA ALA A 7 -3.76 30.29 -19.36
C ALA A 7 -4.68 31.17 -18.50
N ARG A 8 -5.86 30.67 -18.13
CA ARG A 8 -6.78 31.40 -17.25
C ARG A 8 -6.19 31.62 -15.86
N ALA A 9 -5.46 30.63 -15.33
CA ALA A 9 -4.80 30.75 -14.03
C ALA A 9 -3.76 31.88 -13.99
N LEU A 10 -3.07 32.16 -15.10
CA LEU A 10 -2.20 33.33 -15.24
C LEU A 10 -2.96 34.67 -15.18
N GLU A 11 -4.13 34.72 -15.83
CA GLU A 11 -4.95 35.94 -15.93
C GLU A 11 -5.78 36.23 -14.68
N THR A 12 -5.92 35.25 -13.77
CA THR A 12 -6.82 35.33 -12.61
C THR A 12 -6.12 34.98 -11.28
N PRO A 13 -5.01 35.66 -10.92
CA PRO A 13 -4.20 35.30 -9.74
C PRO A 13 -4.90 35.50 -8.39
N GLU A 14 -5.99 36.26 -8.37
CA GLU A 14 -6.78 36.63 -7.18
C GLU A 14 -8.00 35.72 -6.94
N VAL A 15 -8.23 34.72 -7.79
CA VAL A 15 -9.33 33.76 -7.59
C VAL A 15 -9.03 32.90 -6.37
N ASP A 16 -9.96 32.89 -5.42
CA ASP A 16 -9.87 32.07 -4.22
C ASP A 16 -10.04 30.58 -4.57
N GLN A 17 -9.31 29.71 -3.87
CA GLN A 17 -9.25 28.27 -4.14
C GLN A 17 -9.43 27.45 -2.86
N PRO A 18 -10.13 26.30 -2.91
CA PRO A 18 -10.49 25.51 -1.73
C PRO A 18 -9.34 24.62 -1.22
N TRP A 19 -8.11 25.12 -1.18
CA TRP A 19 -6.92 24.33 -0.82
C TRP A 19 -7.02 23.72 0.60
N ALA A 20 -7.61 24.45 1.55
CA ALA A 20 -7.79 23.95 2.93
C ALA A 20 -8.78 22.78 3.00
N GLU A 21 -9.84 22.82 2.19
CA GLU A 21 -10.85 21.75 2.13
C GLU A 21 -10.31 20.48 1.47
N LEU A 22 -9.24 20.60 0.68
CA LEU A 22 -8.53 19.48 0.07
C LEU A 22 -7.42 18.90 0.98
N GLY A 23 -7.17 19.51 2.15
CA GLY A 23 -6.21 19.03 3.14
C GLY A 23 -4.81 19.65 3.06
N LEU A 24 -4.62 20.70 2.25
CA LEU A 24 -3.35 21.44 2.19
C LEU A 24 -3.23 22.46 3.31
N LYS A 25 -2.00 22.69 3.78
CA LYS A 25 -1.65 23.78 4.70
C LYS A 25 -1.38 25.10 3.94
N PRO A 26 -1.46 26.27 4.60
CA PRO A 26 -1.22 27.57 3.95
C PRO A 26 0.17 27.67 3.29
N ASP A 27 1.19 27.11 3.93
CA ASP A 27 2.56 27.09 3.44
C ASP A 27 2.75 26.09 2.28
N GLU A 28 2.06 24.94 2.32
CA GLU A 28 2.02 23.99 1.21
C GLU A 28 1.40 24.64 -0.04
N TYR A 29 0.26 25.32 0.10
CA TYR A 29 -0.37 26.06 -1.00
C TYR A 29 0.50 27.19 -1.54
N ALA A 30 1.13 27.98 -0.66
CA ALA A 30 2.07 29.03 -1.09
C ALA A 30 3.25 28.45 -1.90
N ARG A 31 3.81 27.33 -1.45
CA ARG A 31 4.88 26.62 -2.16
C ARG A 31 4.44 26.12 -3.53
N ILE A 32 3.22 25.61 -3.67
CA ILE A 32 2.66 25.22 -4.97
C ILE A 32 2.61 26.43 -5.91
N ARG A 33 2.15 27.59 -5.42
CA ARG A 33 2.13 28.83 -6.23
C ARG A 33 3.53 29.25 -6.67
N ASP A 34 4.52 29.15 -5.78
CA ASP A 34 5.91 29.48 -6.09
C ASP A 34 6.50 28.54 -7.14
N ILE A 35 6.24 27.23 -7.04
CA ILE A 35 6.66 26.21 -8.02
C ILE A 35 6.09 26.51 -9.40
N LEU A 36 4.80 26.88 -9.46
CA LEU A 36 4.09 27.12 -10.71
C LEU A 36 4.33 28.54 -11.28
N GLY A 37 4.74 29.49 -10.46
CA GLY A 37 4.82 30.92 -10.81
C GLY A 37 3.45 31.58 -11.03
N ARG A 38 2.36 30.91 -10.64
CA ARG A 38 0.96 31.33 -10.78
C ARG A 38 0.11 30.60 -9.75
N ARG A 39 -1.19 30.92 -9.66
CA ARG A 39 -2.11 30.04 -8.94
C ARG A 39 -2.21 28.69 -9.68
N PRO A 40 -2.35 27.55 -8.98
CA PRO A 40 -2.67 26.28 -9.65
C PRO A 40 -4.05 26.37 -10.33
N THR A 41 -4.26 25.56 -11.36
CA THR A 41 -5.63 25.23 -11.82
C THR A 41 -6.33 24.37 -10.77
N SER A 42 -7.64 24.16 -10.92
CA SER A 42 -8.36 23.19 -10.07
C SER A 42 -7.80 21.76 -10.20
N ALA A 43 -7.42 21.33 -11.40
CA ALA A 43 -6.79 20.03 -11.65
C ALA A 43 -5.40 19.92 -11.01
N GLU A 44 -4.55 20.93 -11.14
CA GLU A 44 -3.23 20.95 -10.51
C GLU A 44 -3.34 20.97 -8.99
N LEU A 45 -4.26 21.77 -8.44
CA LEU A 45 -4.48 21.83 -7.00
C LEU A 45 -4.92 20.47 -6.46
N ALA A 46 -5.85 19.79 -7.16
CA ALA A 46 -6.27 18.43 -6.84
C ALA A 46 -5.08 17.45 -6.85
N MET A 47 -4.27 17.46 -7.91
CA MET A 47 -3.07 16.60 -8.03
C MET A 47 -2.08 16.84 -6.90
N TYR A 48 -1.71 18.09 -6.62
CA TYR A 48 -0.80 18.42 -5.52
C TYR A 48 -1.38 18.02 -4.16
N SER A 49 -2.67 18.27 -3.94
CA SER A 49 -3.32 17.97 -2.66
C SER A 49 -3.27 16.49 -2.32
N VAL A 50 -3.56 15.64 -3.31
CA VAL A 50 -3.56 14.19 -3.10
C VAL A 50 -2.14 13.64 -3.00
N MET A 51 -1.21 14.09 -3.85
CA MET A 51 0.16 13.61 -3.86
C MET A 51 1.00 14.11 -2.68
N TRP A 52 0.65 15.27 -2.10
CA TRP A 52 1.27 15.82 -0.88
C TRP A 52 0.52 15.43 0.41
N SER A 53 -0.45 14.52 0.34
CA SER A 53 -1.09 13.91 1.51
C SER A 53 -0.07 13.10 2.33
N GLU A 54 -0.37 12.82 3.60
CA GLU A 54 0.50 11.96 4.43
C GLU A 54 0.61 10.56 3.80
N HIS A 55 -0.48 10.03 3.25
CA HIS A 55 -0.55 8.71 2.63
C HIS A 55 0.37 8.55 1.43
N CYS A 56 0.38 9.51 0.49
CA CYS A 56 1.21 9.42 -0.71
C CYS A 56 2.65 9.90 -0.48
N SER A 57 2.83 11.00 0.27
CA SER A 57 4.15 11.66 0.37
C SER A 57 5.02 11.17 1.52
N TYR A 58 4.42 10.51 2.52
CA TYR A 58 5.09 10.09 3.75
C TYR A 58 5.71 11.29 4.49
N LYS A 59 5.10 12.48 4.40
CA LYS A 59 5.72 13.76 4.80
C LYS A 59 6.17 13.82 6.25
N SER A 60 5.58 13.05 7.16
CA SER A 60 5.98 12.98 8.58
C SER A 60 6.90 11.78 8.89
N SER A 61 6.89 10.72 8.08
CA SER A 61 7.69 9.51 8.32
C SER A 61 9.01 9.48 7.55
N LYS A 62 9.07 10.11 6.36
CA LYS A 62 10.20 10.01 5.42
C LYS A 62 11.56 10.35 6.04
N VAL A 63 11.63 11.28 6.99
CA VAL A 63 12.88 11.63 7.69
C VAL A 63 13.42 10.46 8.54
N HIS A 64 12.53 9.69 9.17
CA HIS A 64 12.90 8.57 10.03
C HIS A 64 13.19 7.30 9.21
N LEU A 65 12.45 7.07 8.13
CA LEU A 65 12.61 5.89 7.26
C LEU A 65 13.97 5.83 6.56
N ARG A 66 14.69 6.97 6.43
CA ARG A 66 16.07 7.03 5.91
C ARG A 66 17.01 6.09 6.66
N GLN A 67 16.74 5.81 7.93
CA GLN A 67 17.51 4.84 8.73
C GLN A 67 17.60 3.47 8.07
N PHE A 68 16.58 3.01 7.34
CA PHE A 68 16.64 1.71 6.64
C PHE A 68 17.64 1.72 5.48
N GLY A 69 17.90 2.87 4.87
CA GLY A 69 18.93 3.04 3.85
C GLY A 69 20.32 3.24 4.45
N GLU A 70 20.41 4.07 5.50
CA GLU A 70 21.67 4.39 6.19
C GLU A 70 22.25 3.20 6.96
N LYS A 71 21.38 2.37 7.55
CA LYS A 71 21.74 1.17 8.32
C LYS A 71 21.50 -0.12 7.53
N LYS A 72 21.48 -0.04 6.19
CA LYS A 72 21.24 -1.20 5.33
C LYS A 72 22.38 -2.22 5.51
N PRO A 73 22.08 -3.47 5.95
CA PRO A 73 23.10 -4.51 5.97
C PRO A 73 23.56 -4.88 4.55
N GLU A 74 24.80 -5.32 4.42
CA GLU A 74 25.31 -5.88 3.16
C GLU A 74 24.47 -7.11 2.79
N SER A 75 23.99 -7.14 1.55
CA SER A 75 23.07 -8.18 1.08
C SER A 75 23.26 -8.42 -0.41
N ASP A 76 23.64 -9.64 -0.76
CA ASP A 76 23.75 -10.10 -2.15
C ASP A 76 22.40 -10.57 -2.73
N VAL A 77 21.38 -10.69 -1.88
CA VAL A 77 20.05 -11.20 -2.25
C VAL A 77 19.07 -10.10 -2.62
N LEU A 78 19.29 -8.84 -2.22
CA LEU A 78 18.38 -7.74 -2.58
C LEU A 78 18.63 -7.28 -4.02
N LEU A 79 17.69 -7.57 -4.92
CA LEU A 79 17.75 -7.19 -6.34
C LEU A 79 17.16 -5.81 -6.59
N VAL A 80 16.03 -5.51 -5.94
CA VAL A 80 15.34 -4.21 -5.98
C VAL A 80 14.99 -3.82 -4.55
N GLY A 81 15.40 -2.62 -4.14
CA GLY A 81 15.16 -2.09 -2.80
C GLY A 81 14.08 -1.01 -2.76
N MET A 82 14.09 -0.21 -1.69
CA MET A 82 13.15 0.89 -1.49
C MET A 82 13.19 1.89 -2.65
N GLY A 83 12.01 2.35 -3.07
CA GLY A 83 11.84 3.36 -4.14
C GLY A 83 11.02 2.86 -5.33
N GLU A 84 10.88 1.53 -5.48
CA GLU A 84 9.93 0.90 -6.40
C GLU A 84 8.68 0.41 -5.64
N ASN A 85 7.62 0.01 -6.35
CA ASN A 85 6.34 -0.38 -5.75
C ASN A 85 6.49 -1.52 -4.75
N ALA A 86 7.33 -2.52 -5.05
CA ALA A 86 7.66 -3.60 -4.13
C ALA A 86 9.13 -4.03 -4.26
N GLY A 87 9.71 -4.48 -3.15
CA GLY A 87 11.09 -4.95 -3.12
C GLY A 87 11.24 -6.38 -3.63
N VAL A 88 12.35 -6.66 -4.30
CA VAL A 88 12.61 -7.96 -4.97
C VAL A 88 13.88 -8.60 -4.41
N VAL A 89 13.80 -9.89 -4.10
CA VAL A 89 14.92 -10.69 -3.59
C VAL A 89 15.23 -11.89 -4.49
N ASP A 90 16.51 -12.25 -4.58
CA ASP A 90 16.99 -13.44 -5.27
C ASP A 90 16.63 -14.68 -4.45
N ALA A 91 15.91 -15.63 -5.06
CA ALA A 91 15.51 -16.89 -4.45
C ALA A 91 16.36 -18.08 -4.93
N GLY A 92 17.42 -17.82 -5.69
CA GLY A 92 18.32 -18.81 -6.27
C GLY A 92 17.82 -19.41 -7.58
N ASP A 93 18.72 -20.07 -8.31
CA ASP A 93 18.42 -20.80 -9.56
C ASP A 93 17.73 -19.92 -10.64
N GLY A 94 18.03 -18.61 -10.61
CA GLY A 94 17.48 -17.60 -11.51
C GLY A 94 16.03 -17.21 -11.20
N TRP A 95 15.50 -17.59 -10.04
CA TRP A 95 14.21 -17.13 -9.54
C TRP A 95 14.37 -15.89 -8.66
N ALA A 96 13.37 -15.02 -8.70
CA ALA A 96 13.22 -13.89 -7.82
C ALA A 96 11.83 -13.90 -7.18
N VAL A 97 11.75 -13.36 -5.97
CA VAL A 97 10.51 -13.20 -5.20
C VAL A 97 10.34 -11.74 -4.86
N THR A 98 9.13 -11.23 -5.05
CA THR A 98 8.72 -9.92 -4.55
C THR A 98 7.65 -10.13 -3.48
N PHE A 99 7.66 -9.26 -2.48
CA PHE A 99 6.67 -9.28 -1.43
C PHE A 99 6.53 -7.88 -0.82
N LYS A 100 5.29 -7.52 -0.50
CA LYS A 100 4.93 -6.23 0.08
C LYS A 100 3.76 -6.43 1.02
N VAL A 101 3.68 -5.61 2.05
CA VAL A 101 2.53 -5.50 2.94
C VAL A 101 2.03 -4.06 2.92
N GLU A 102 0.73 -3.90 2.80
CA GLU A 102 0.03 -2.62 2.84
C GLU A 102 -1.07 -2.61 3.91
N SER A 103 -1.67 -1.45 4.14
CA SER A 103 -2.76 -1.26 5.09
C SER A 103 -3.98 -0.63 4.42
N HIS A 104 -5.18 -1.07 4.81
CA HIS A 104 -6.44 -0.46 4.39
C HIS A 104 -7.38 -0.18 5.57
N ASN A 105 -6.80 0.32 6.66
CA ASN A 105 -7.42 0.50 7.98
C ASN A 105 -8.72 1.32 7.94
N HIS A 106 -8.66 2.57 7.47
CA HIS A 106 -9.78 3.50 7.51
C HIS A 106 -10.96 3.03 6.63
N PRO A 107 -10.74 2.61 5.36
CA PRO A 107 -11.81 2.03 4.55
C PRO A 107 -12.42 0.78 5.19
N SER A 108 -11.61 -0.13 5.74
CA SER A 108 -12.10 -1.34 6.41
C SER A 108 -12.87 -1.08 7.71
N TYR A 109 -12.74 0.09 8.32
CA TYR A 109 -13.61 0.46 9.44
C TYR A 109 -15.00 0.91 8.97
N ILE A 110 -15.04 1.74 7.92
CA ILE A 110 -16.25 2.34 7.36
C ILE A 110 -17.10 1.31 6.62
N GLU A 111 -16.49 0.61 5.66
CA GLU A 111 -17.11 -0.47 4.90
C GLU A 111 -16.16 -1.69 4.96
N PRO A 112 -16.38 -2.59 5.94
CA PRO A 112 -15.40 -3.65 6.22
C PRO A 112 -15.16 -4.64 5.11
N TYR A 113 -16.17 -4.96 4.30
CA TYR A 113 -16.02 -5.93 3.21
C TYR A 113 -15.18 -5.33 2.10
N GLN A 114 -15.60 -4.18 1.58
CA GLN A 114 -14.98 -3.52 0.46
C GLN A 114 -13.59 -3.02 0.83
N GLY A 115 -13.43 -2.37 1.98
CA GLY A 115 -12.12 -1.90 2.42
C GLY A 115 -11.12 -3.05 2.57
N ALA A 116 -11.53 -4.23 3.02
CA ALA A 116 -10.60 -5.37 3.09
C ALA A 116 -10.35 -6.00 1.71
N ALA A 117 -11.38 -6.08 0.87
CA ALA A 117 -11.31 -6.64 -0.48
C ALA A 117 -10.39 -5.81 -1.40
N THR A 118 -10.57 -4.49 -1.44
CA THR A 118 -9.70 -3.58 -2.23
C THR A 118 -8.28 -3.52 -1.69
N GLY A 119 -8.08 -3.84 -0.40
CA GLY A 119 -6.75 -3.95 0.20
C GLY A 119 -5.97 -5.14 -0.36
N ILE A 120 -6.66 -6.27 -0.60
CA ILE A 120 -6.08 -7.43 -1.31
C ILE A 120 -5.81 -7.09 -2.79
N GLY A 121 -6.76 -6.45 -3.48
CA GLY A 121 -6.57 -6.08 -4.89
C GLY A 121 -5.39 -5.12 -5.10
N GLY A 122 -5.29 -4.08 -4.26
CA GLY A 122 -4.17 -3.12 -4.28
C GLY A 122 -2.81 -3.81 -4.17
N ILE A 123 -2.62 -4.61 -3.11
CA ILE A 123 -1.34 -5.28 -2.88
C ILE A 123 -0.98 -6.31 -3.97
N VAL A 124 -1.98 -6.91 -4.61
CA VAL A 124 -1.77 -7.82 -5.74
C VAL A 124 -1.27 -7.05 -6.97
N ARG A 125 -1.81 -5.85 -7.23
CA ARG A 125 -1.37 -5.00 -8.34
C ARG A 125 0.04 -4.45 -8.14
N ASP A 126 0.42 -4.10 -6.91
CA ASP A 126 1.81 -3.75 -6.57
C ASP A 126 2.77 -4.86 -6.99
N ILE A 127 2.47 -6.11 -6.62
CA ILE A 127 3.29 -7.26 -6.96
C ILE A 127 3.33 -7.49 -8.48
N LEU A 128 2.19 -7.34 -9.15
CA LEU A 128 2.08 -7.49 -10.59
C LEU A 128 2.90 -6.43 -11.34
N SER A 129 2.95 -5.20 -10.84
CA SER A 129 3.73 -4.10 -11.44
C SER A 129 5.24 -4.37 -11.48
N MET A 130 5.74 -5.23 -10.60
CA MET A 130 7.15 -5.66 -10.61
C MET A 130 7.45 -6.74 -11.67
N GLY A 131 6.46 -7.16 -12.45
CA GLY A 131 6.59 -8.26 -13.42
C GLY A 131 6.32 -9.65 -12.83
N ALA A 132 5.90 -9.73 -11.57
CA ALA A 132 5.70 -11.01 -10.89
C ALA A 132 4.29 -11.54 -10.99
N ARG A 133 4.17 -12.87 -11.02
CA ARG A 133 2.89 -13.55 -10.81
C ARG A 133 2.60 -13.60 -9.30
N PRO A 134 1.49 -13.03 -8.83
CA PRO A 134 1.01 -13.24 -7.46
C PRO A 134 0.74 -14.73 -7.21
N VAL A 135 1.23 -15.27 -6.10
CA VAL A 135 1.10 -16.70 -5.76
C VAL A 135 0.54 -16.98 -4.36
N ALA A 136 0.52 -15.99 -3.47
CA ALA A 136 -0.04 -16.13 -2.14
C ALA A 136 -0.36 -14.78 -1.51
N VAL A 137 -1.27 -14.79 -0.54
CA VAL A 137 -1.58 -13.65 0.34
C VAL A 137 -1.53 -14.02 1.81
N MET A 138 -1.43 -13.03 2.69
CA MET A 138 -1.39 -13.16 4.14
C MET A 138 -1.93 -11.89 4.81
N ASP A 139 -2.63 -11.98 5.93
CA ASP A 139 -3.30 -10.83 6.56
C ASP A 139 -2.97 -10.68 8.06
N PRO A 140 -2.17 -9.69 8.46
CA PRO A 140 -2.06 -9.27 9.85
C PRO A 140 -3.19 -8.31 10.23
N LEU A 141 -4.09 -8.78 11.09
CA LEU A 141 -5.32 -8.08 11.50
C LEU A 141 -5.30 -7.69 12.98
N ARG A 142 -5.82 -6.51 13.30
CA ARG A 142 -5.99 -6.04 14.69
C ARG A 142 -7.39 -5.44 14.85
N PHE A 143 -8.12 -5.88 15.86
CA PHE A 143 -9.49 -5.43 16.14
C PHE A 143 -9.66 -4.99 17.59
N GLY A 144 -10.79 -4.33 17.86
CA GLY A 144 -11.27 -4.10 19.22
C GLY A 144 -11.44 -5.39 20.03
N PRO A 145 -11.93 -5.32 21.28
CA PRO A 145 -12.19 -6.51 22.09
C PRO A 145 -13.15 -7.46 21.35
N ALA A 146 -12.83 -8.77 21.34
CA ALA A 146 -13.57 -9.75 20.53
C ALA A 146 -15.07 -9.84 20.87
N ASP A 147 -15.46 -9.50 22.09
CA ASP A 147 -16.83 -9.47 22.59
C ASP A 147 -17.52 -8.11 22.41
N ALA A 148 -16.82 -7.09 21.89
CA ALA A 148 -17.40 -5.78 21.61
C ALA A 148 -18.40 -5.85 20.45
N SER A 149 -19.51 -5.11 20.58
CA SER A 149 -20.57 -5.06 19.56
C SER A 149 -20.07 -4.62 18.19
N ASP A 150 -19.14 -3.66 18.16
CA ASP A 150 -18.60 -3.17 16.89
C ASP A 150 -17.63 -4.16 16.24
N THR A 151 -16.89 -4.95 17.03
CA THR A 151 -16.04 -6.02 16.48
C THR A 151 -16.87 -7.11 15.81
N GLN A 152 -18.08 -7.37 16.29
CA GLN A 152 -19.03 -8.29 15.62
C GLN A 152 -19.53 -7.78 14.25
N ARG A 153 -19.41 -6.48 13.97
CA ARG A 153 -19.67 -5.88 12.64
C ARG A 153 -18.41 -5.93 11.77
N VAL A 154 -17.29 -5.44 12.29
CA VAL A 154 -16.06 -5.23 11.52
C VAL A 154 -15.39 -6.55 11.14
N LEU A 155 -15.17 -7.44 12.11
CA LEU A 155 -14.43 -8.69 11.87
C LEU A 155 -15.06 -9.54 10.76
N PRO A 156 -16.36 -9.89 10.79
CA PRO A 156 -16.93 -10.74 9.73
C PRO A 156 -16.89 -10.08 8.34
N GLY A 157 -17.06 -8.76 8.27
CA GLY A 157 -16.98 -8.05 6.99
C GLY A 157 -15.55 -8.08 6.43
N VAL A 158 -14.53 -7.81 7.25
CA VAL A 158 -13.11 -7.90 6.84
C VAL A 158 -12.76 -9.31 6.37
N ILE A 159 -13.10 -10.34 7.14
CA ILE A 159 -12.79 -11.73 6.78
C ILE A 159 -13.51 -12.11 5.46
N ALA A 160 -14.78 -11.73 5.31
CA ALA A 160 -15.52 -11.99 4.07
C ALA A 160 -14.95 -11.22 2.86
N GLY A 161 -14.45 -10.00 3.07
CA GLY A 161 -13.80 -9.19 2.02
C GLY A 161 -12.49 -9.82 1.54
N ILE A 162 -11.60 -10.19 2.47
CA ILE A 162 -10.33 -10.86 2.16
C ILE A 162 -10.58 -12.18 1.43
N GLY A 163 -11.47 -13.02 1.96
CA GLY A 163 -11.81 -14.29 1.35
C GLY A 163 -12.51 -14.11 0.00
N GLY A 164 -13.43 -13.15 -0.10
CA GLY A 164 -14.16 -12.85 -1.33
C GLY A 164 -13.23 -12.46 -2.48
N TYR A 165 -12.23 -11.61 -2.20
CA TYR A 165 -11.29 -11.17 -3.23
C TYR A 165 -10.22 -12.23 -3.52
N GLY A 166 -9.50 -12.69 -2.50
CA GLY A 166 -8.39 -13.66 -2.65
C GLY A 166 -8.82 -14.99 -3.26
N ASN A 167 -9.96 -15.54 -2.83
CA ASN A 167 -10.47 -16.79 -3.39
C ASN A 167 -10.88 -16.64 -4.86
N CYS A 168 -11.47 -15.50 -5.24
CA CYS A 168 -11.86 -15.22 -6.63
C CYS A 168 -10.65 -15.05 -7.56
N LEU A 169 -9.57 -14.42 -7.07
CA LEU A 169 -8.29 -14.37 -7.78
C LEU A 169 -7.63 -15.76 -7.93
N GLY A 170 -8.00 -16.69 -7.07
CA GLY A 170 -7.33 -17.98 -6.96
C GLY A 170 -5.95 -17.84 -6.33
N LEU A 171 -5.84 -17.04 -5.28
CA LEU A 171 -4.64 -16.92 -4.45
C LEU A 171 -4.86 -17.59 -3.10
N PRO A 172 -3.99 -18.54 -2.69
CA PRO A 172 -4.09 -19.13 -1.38
C PRO A 172 -3.70 -18.09 -0.32
N ASN A 173 -4.48 -18.03 0.75
CA ASN A 173 -4.07 -17.34 1.96
C ASN A 173 -3.23 -18.30 2.82
N ILE A 174 -1.96 -17.97 3.03
CA ILE A 174 -0.97 -18.88 3.62
C ILE A 174 -0.60 -18.56 5.06
N GLY A 175 -1.12 -17.48 5.64
CA GLY A 175 -0.96 -17.17 7.06
C GLY A 175 -1.52 -15.82 7.42
N GLY A 176 -1.16 -15.33 8.59
CA GLY A 176 -1.57 -14.03 9.07
C GLY A 176 -1.60 -13.99 10.59
N GLU A 177 -2.16 -12.93 11.13
CA GLU A 177 -2.28 -12.74 12.57
C GLU A 177 -3.64 -12.13 12.89
N VAL A 178 -4.18 -12.44 14.07
CA VAL A 178 -5.31 -11.68 14.60
C VAL A 178 -5.08 -11.39 16.08
N VAL A 179 -5.18 -10.12 16.45
CA VAL A 179 -5.12 -9.67 17.84
C VAL A 179 -6.32 -8.77 18.14
N PHE A 180 -6.89 -8.98 19.31
CA PHE A 180 -7.99 -8.23 19.88
C PHE A 180 -7.46 -7.41 21.06
N ASP A 181 -7.62 -6.10 21.01
CA ASP A 181 -7.27 -5.18 22.10
C ASP A 181 -8.13 -3.91 22.03
N ALA A 182 -8.42 -3.31 23.20
CA ALA A 182 -9.25 -2.12 23.28
C ALA A 182 -8.67 -0.93 22.50
N THR A 183 -7.34 -0.87 22.31
CA THR A 183 -6.69 0.21 21.58
C THR A 183 -7.05 0.30 20.10
N TYR A 184 -7.55 -0.79 19.50
CA TYR A 184 -7.94 -0.85 18.09
C TYR A 184 -9.46 -0.67 17.90
N ALA A 185 -10.20 -0.37 18.97
CA ALA A 185 -11.62 -0.05 18.86
C ALA A 185 -11.79 1.28 18.11
N GLY A 186 -12.66 1.30 17.11
CA GLY A 186 -12.85 2.48 16.24
C GLY A 186 -11.80 2.66 15.15
N ASN A 187 -10.65 1.98 15.26
CA ASN A 187 -9.55 2.02 14.29
C ASN A 187 -8.91 0.61 14.17
N PRO A 188 -9.58 -0.35 13.50
CA PRO A 188 -9.01 -1.66 13.23
C PRO A 188 -7.79 -1.52 12.30
N LEU A 189 -6.81 -2.41 12.45
CA LEU A 189 -5.71 -2.53 11.49
C LEU A 189 -6.00 -3.71 10.57
N VAL A 190 -6.10 -3.41 9.27
CA VAL A 190 -6.35 -4.39 8.22
C VAL A 190 -5.23 -4.28 7.22
N ASN A 191 -4.23 -5.13 7.40
CA ASN A 191 -3.08 -5.17 6.52
C ASN A 191 -3.17 -6.38 5.59
N ALA A 192 -2.67 -6.22 4.38
CA ALA A 192 -2.66 -7.24 3.35
C ALA A 192 -1.23 -7.39 2.83
N LEU A 193 -0.72 -8.62 2.84
CA LEU A 193 0.55 -9.01 2.25
C LEU A 193 0.30 -9.85 1.00
N CYS A 194 1.08 -9.62 -0.05
CA CYS A 194 1.12 -10.50 -1.22
C CYS A 194 2.56 -10.94 -1.52
N VAL A 195 2.69 -12.17 -2.00
CA VAL A 195 3.93 -12.76 -2.49
C VAL A 195 3.80 -12.99 -3.99
N GLY A 196 4.78 -12.55 -4.76
CA GLY A 196 4.89 -12.81 -6.19
C GLY A 196 6.21 -13.47 -6.56
N VAL A 197 6.17 -14.24 -7.65
CA VAL A 197 7.33 -14.97 -8.19
C VAL A 197 7.57 -14.57 -9.64
N MET A 198 8.85 -14.51 -10.01
CA MET A 198 9.28 -14.25 -11.39
C MET A 198 10.66 -14.84 -11.65
N ARG A 199 11.06 -14.87 -12.92
CA ARG A 199 12.47 -15.05 -13.26
C ARG A 199 13.20 -13.75 -13.01
N ARG A 200 14.47 -13.86 -12.62
CA ARG A 200 15.33 -12.71 -12.36
C ARG A 200 15.44 -11.73 -13.54
N ASP A 201 15.37 -12.26 -14.78
CA ASP A 201 15.48 -11.45 -15.99
C ASP A 201 14.16 -10.78 -16.41
N ASP A 202 13.06 -11.09 -15.72
CA ASP A 202 11.71 -10.59 -16.02
C ASP A 202 11.28 -9.43 -15.08
N ILE A 203 12.19 -8.96 -14.22
CA ILE A 203 11.93 -7.84 -13.31
C ILE A 203 11.62 -6.58 -14.11
N LEU A 204 10.47 -5.97 -13.84
CA LEU A 204 10.05 -4.68 -14.39
C LEU A 204 10.14 -3.58 -13.34
N LEU A 205 10.40 -2.36 -13.81
CA LEU A 205 10.52 -1.16 -12.97
C LEU A 205 9.53 -0.09 -13.43
N ALA A 206 9.17 0.82 -12.53
CA ALA A 206 8.22 1.89 -12.78
C ALA A 206 8.90 3.12 -13.43
N THR A 207 9.31 3.00 -14.70
CA THR A 207 9.96 4.09 -15.45
C THR A 207 9.35 4.32 -16.83
N ALA A 208 9.14 5.60 -17.19
CA ALA A 208 8.77 6.02 -18.53
C ALA A 208 10.00 6.48 -19.33
N SER A 209 10.87 5.54 -19.67
CA SER A 209 11.99 5.81 -20.58
C SER A 209 11.58 5.77 -22.05
N GLY A 210 12.25 6.52 -22.91
CA GLY A 210 12.01 6.56 -24.35
C GLY A 210 10.95 7.57 -24.79
N ALA A 211 11.39 8.76 -25.20
CA ALA A 211 10.52 9.78 -25.78
C ALA A 211 9.79 9.25 -27.04
N GLY A 212 8.51 9.55 -27.15
CA GLY A 212 7.60 9.03 -28.18
C GLY A 212 6.90 7.72 -27.78
N ASN A 213 7.27 7.07 -26.67
CA ASN A 213 6.54 5.91 -26.17
C ASN A 213 5.12 6.30 -25.74
N LEU A 214 4.18 5.39 -25.98
CA LEU A 214 2.77 5.60 -25.73
C LEU A 214 2.45 5.31 -24.26
N VAL A 215 1.58 6.13 -23.67
CA VAL A 215 1.01 5.92 -22.35
C VAL A 215 -0.35 5.24 -22.52
N VAL A 216 -0.47 4.01 -22.04
CA VAL A 216 -1.66 3.16 -22.23
C VAL A 216 -2.29 2.87 -20.88
N LEU A 217 -3.54 3.32 -20.71
CA LEU A 217 -4.38 2.94 -19.57
C LEU A 217 -5.18 1.69 -19.95
N PHE A 218 -5.16 0.68 -19.09
CA PHE A 218 -5.89 -0.57 -19.35
C PHE A 218 -6.45 -1.19 -18.06
N GLY A 219 -7.48 -2.01 -18.20
CA GLY A 219 -8.27 -2.54 -17.08
C GLY A 219 -9.66 -1.93 -16.99
N ALA A 220 -10.16 -1.73 -15.78
CA ALA A 220 -11.50 -1.20 -15.54
C ALA A 220 -11.66 0.27 -15.96
N LYS A 221 -12.91 0.71 -16.16
CA LYS A 221 -13.23 2.10 -16.51
C LYS A 221 -13.20 2.99 -15.28
N THR A 222 -12.75 4.22 -15.46
CA THR A 222 -12.65 5.23 -14.39
C THR A 222 -14.04 5.70 -13.97
N GLY A 223 -14.40 5.45 -12.72
CA GLY A 223 -15.63 5.90 -12.08
C GLY A 223 -15.33 6.96 -11.01
N GLY A 224 -16.39 7.51 -10.41
CA GLY A 224 -16.24 8.46 -9.31
C GLY A 224 -15.94 7.78 -7.97
N ASP A 225 -15.04 6.80 -7.93
CA ASP A 225 -14.76 5.95 -6.76
C ASP A 225 -13.62 6.52 -5.90
N GLY A 226 -13.78 6.54 -4.58
CA GLY A 226 -12.70 6.86 -3.65
C GLY A 226 -12.12 8.28 -3.75
N ILE A 227 -12.81 9.21 -4.40
CA ILE A 227 -12.30 10.57 -4.65
C ILE A 227 -12.00 11.28 -3.32
N GLY A 228 -10.73 11.62 -3.09
CA GLY A 228 -10.26 12.27 -1.87
C GLY A 228 -10.05 11.33 -0.68
N GLY A 229 -10.10 10.01 -0.89
CA GLY A 229 -9.90 9.00 0.15
C GLY A 229 -8.52 9.12 0.81
N VAL A 230 -7.45 9.23 0.03
CA VAL A 230 -6.09 9.27 0.56
C VAL A 230 -5.63 10.64 1.08
N SER A 231 -6.37 11.73 0.81
CA SER A 231 -6.05 13.08 1.32
C SER A 231 -6.89 13.44 2.53
N VAL A 232 -8.21 13.53 2.36
CA VAL A 232 -9.14 14.04 3.37
C VAL A 232 -9.49 12.96 4.38
N LEU A 233 -9.90 11.77 3.93
CA LEU A 233 -10.32 10.72 4.87
C LEU A 233 -9.15 10.07 5.61
N ALA A 234 -8.03 9.80 4.92
CA ALA A 234 -6.86 9.18 5.53
C ALA A 234 -6.14 10.08 6.55
N SER A 235 -6.49 11.37 6.61
CA SER A 235 -5.90 12.33 7.56
C SER A 235 -6.89 12.82 8.63
N GLU A 236 -8.15 12.36 8.60
CA GLU A 236 -9.19 12.74 9.58
C GLU A 236 -9.27 11.71 10.72
N THR A 237 -9.17 12.18 11.97
CA THR A 237 -9.47 11.38 13.16
C THR A 237 -10.98 11.29 13.38
N PHE A 238 -11.51 10.11 13.72
CA PHE A 238 -12.94 9.92 13.99
C PHE A 238 -13.39 10.67 15.27
N ASP A 239 -13.87 11.90 15.11
CA ASP A 239 -14.63 12.61 16.15
C ASP A 239 -16.14 12.33 16.03
N ALA A 240 -16.82 12.21 17.17
CA ALA A 240 -18.21 11.73 17.26
C ALA A 240 -19.30 12.70 16.70
N ASP A 241 -18.95 13.94 16.34
CA ASP A 241 -19.92 15.02 16.08
C ASP A 241 -19.93 15.58 14.63
N GLY A 242 -19.19 14.98 13.69
CA GLY A 242 -19.14 15.43 12.29
C GLY A 242 -20.06 14.65 11.35
N PRO A 243 -20.71 15.28 10.34
CA PRO A 243 -21.32 14.53 9.25
C PRO A 243 -20.21 13.84 8.45
N ALA A 244 -20.10 12.52 8.58
CA ALA A 244 -19.19 11.73 7.75
C ALA A 244 -19.50 12.02 6.28
N LYS A 245 -18.61 12.76 5.59
CA LYS A 245 -18.59 12.81 4.14
C LYS A 245 -18.30 11.38 3.72
N ARG A 246 -19.33 10.59 3.41
CA ARG A 246 -19.15 9.23 2.89
C ARG A 246 -18.77 9.39 1.42
N PRO A 247 -17.50 9.24 1.04
CA PRO A 247 -17.20 9.15 -0.38
C PRO A 247 -17.84 7.88 -0.92
N SER A 248 -17.90 7.81 -2.24
CA SER A 248 -18.14 6.57 -2.97
C SER A 248 -17.19 5.48 -2.46
N VAL A 249 -17.76 4.51 -1.74
CA VAL A 249 -17.07 3.31 -1.30
C VAL A 249 -16.43 2.67 -2.53
N GLN A 250 -15.11 2.45 -2.49
CA GLN A 250 -14.41 1.71 -3.53
C GLN A 250 -14.98 0.29 -3.56
N VAL A 251 -15.34 -0.21 -4.73
CA VAL A 251 -15.80 -1.58 -4.91
C VAL A 251 -14.85 -2.27 -5.86
N GLY A 252 -14.24 -3.35 -5.41
CA GLY A 252 -13.34 -4.14 -6.24
C GLY A 252 -14.08 -5.22 -7.04
N ASP A 253 -13.56 -5.53 -8.23
CA ASP A 253 -13.98 -6.63 -9.09
C ASP A 253 -12.83 -7.66 -9.23
N PRO A 254 -12.76 -8.68 -8.35
CA PRO A 254 -11.68 -9.66 -8.40
C PRO A 254 -11.73 -10.53 -9.67
N PHE A 255 -12.85 -10.61 -10.37
CA PHE A 255 -12.91 -11.38 -11.62
C PHE A 255 -12.22 -10.62 -12.75
N MET A 256 -12.44 -9.31 -12.83
CA MET A 256 -11.69 -8.43 -13.74
C MET A 256 -10.20 -8.45 -13.38
N GLU A 257 -9.84 -8.35 -12.10
CA GLU A 257 -8.43 -8.35 -11.71
C GLU A 257 -7.73 -9.68 -12.05
N LYS A 258 -8.42 -10.82 -11.91
CA LYS A 258 -7.86 -12.12 -12.36
C LYS A 258 -7.53 -12.10 -13.84
N VAL A 259 -8.42 -11.57 -14.66
CA VAL A 259 -8.22 -11.44 -16.10
C VAL A 259 -7.07 -10.47 -16.41
N LEU A 260 -6.99 -9.35 -15.69
CA LEU A 260 -5.92 -8.36 -15.79
C LEU A 260 -4.55 -8.96 -15.44
N ILE A 261 -4.46 -9.81 -14.41
CA ILE A 261 -3.23 -10.53 -14.04
C ILE A 261 -2.73 -11.37 -15.23
N GLU A 262 -3.60 -12.19 -15.82
CA GLU A 262 -3.18 -13.05 -16.94
C GLU A 262 -2.81 -12.25 -18.19
N CYS A 263 -3.52 -11.15 -18.45
CA CYS A 263 -3.20 -10.19 -19.51
C CYS A 263 -1.79 -9.59 -19.31
N CYS A 264 -1.50 -9.04 -18.13
CA CYS A 264 -0.20 -8.48 -17.79
C CYS A 264 0.93 -9.50 -17.96
N LEU A 265 0.76 -10.72 -17.46
CA LEU A 265 1.80 -11.74 -17.56
C LEU A 265 2.08 -12.16 -19.01
N GLU A 266 1.08 -12.18 -19.89
CA GLU A 266 1.30 -12.40 -21.32
C GLU A 266 1.99 -11.20 -22.00
N LEU A 267 1.63 -9.97 -21.64
CA LEU A 267 2.30 -8.75 -22.11
C LEU A 267 3.78 -8.72 -21.70
N PHE A 268 4.10 -9.16 -20.48
CA PHE A 268 5.48 -9.25 -19.97
C PHE A 268 6.26 -10.34 -20.71
N ALA A 269 5.68 -11.52 -20.88
CA ALA A 269 6.30 -12.61 -21.64
C ALA A 269 6.60 -12.22 -23.09
N ALA A 270 5.74 -11.40 -23.71
CA ALA A 270 5.93 -10.83 -25.05
C ALA A 270 6.88 -9.62 -25.08
N ARG A 271 7.37 -9.17 -23.91
CA ARG A 271 8.24 -7.99 -23.73
C ARG A 271 7.65 -6.73 -24.36
N LEU A 272 6.35 -6.49 -24.16
CA LEU A 272 5.62 -5.36 -24.75
C LEU A 272 5.58 -4.12 -23.89
N VAL A 273 6.05 -4.23 -22.65
CA VAL A 273 5.94 -3.21 -21.61
C VAL A 273 7.33 -2.68 -21.31
N VAL A 274 7.54 -1.38 -21.52
CA VAL A 274 8.78 -0.67 -21.17
C VAL A 274 8.80 -0.31 -19.69
N GLY A 275 7.64 0.08 -19.17
CA GLY A 275 7.40 0.37 -17.75
C GLY A 275 5.92 0.23 -17.44
N ILE A 276 5.60 -0.07 -16.19
CA ILE A 276 4.23 -0.28 -15.73
C ILE A 276 4.05 0.31 -14.33
N GLN A 277 2.86 0.82 -14.07
CA GLN A 277 2.41 1.29 -12.77
C GLN A 277 1.00 0.80 -12.50
N ASP A 278 0.70 0.45 -11.26
CA ASP A 278 -0.67 0.25 -10.83
C ASP A 278 -1.38 1.60 -10.62
N LEU A 279 -2.71 1.58 -10.53
CA LEU A 279 -3.49 2.73 -10.10
C LEU A 279 -4.13 2.42 -8.75
N GLY A 280 -3.51 2.93 -7.69
CA GLY A 280 -4.02 2.92 -6.32
C GLY A 280 -4.44 4.33 -5.86
N GLY A 281 -3.89 4.75 -4.72
CA GLY A 281 -4.08 6.10 -4.18
C GLY A 281 -3.71 7.19 -5.20
N ALA A 282 -4.55 8.23 -5.31
CA ALA A 282 -4.40 9.31 -6.29
C ALA A 282 -4.49 8.91 -7.78
N GLY A 283 -4.77 7.64 -8.11
CA GLY A 283 -5.16 7.19 -9.45
C GLY A 283 -4.22 7.65 -10.58
N ILE A 284 -4.80 8.28 -11.61
CA ILE A 284 -4.06 8.75 -12.80
C ILE A 284 -3.02 9.82 -12.43
N SER A 285 -3.30 10.65 -11.42
CA SER A 285 -2.37 11.68 -10.95
C SER A 285 -1.05 11.07 -10.46
N CYS A 286 -1.14 10.02 -9.65
CA CYS A 286 0.02 9.28 -9.16
C CYS A 286 0.75 8.63 -10.33
N ALA A 287 0.05 7.78 -11.09
CA ALA A 287 0.66 7.00 -12.15
C ALA A 287 1.40 7.87 -13.18
N THR A 288 0.78 8.97 -13.63
CA THR A 288 1.40 9.84 -14.65
C THR A 288 2.55 10.68 -14.10
N SER A 289 2.44 11.20 -12.87
CA SER A 289 3.50 12.03 -12.28
C SER A 289 4.73 11.22 -11.86
N GLU A 290 4.55 10.03 -11.31
CA GLU A 290 5.65 9.14 -10.92
C GLU A 290 6.36 8.57 -12.14
N LEU A 291 5.61 8.02 -13.12
CA LEU A 291 6.20 7.51 -14.36
C LEU A 291 7.00 8.61 -15.09
N ALA A 292 6.43 9.81 -15.22
CA ALA A 292 7.12 10.94 -15.85
C ALA A 292 8.35 11.38 -15.05
N SER A 293 8.29 11.38 -13.71
CA SER A 293 9.42 11.79 -12.88
C SER A 293 10.55 10.76 -12.81
N ASN A 294 10.25 9.47 -12.94
CA ASN A 294 11.23 8.38 -12.92
C ASN A 294 11.83 8.09 -14.32
N GLY A 295 11.30 8.72 -15.37
CA GLY A 295 11.66 8.50 -16.78
C GLY A 295 12.45 9.63 -17.42
N GLU A 296 12.13 9.94 -18.68
CA GLU A 296 12.79 11.01 -19.50
C GLU A 296 12.47 12.44 -19.01
N GLY A 297 11.56 12.59 -18.05
CA GLY A 297 11.23 13.87 -17.41
C GLY A 297 9.99 14.58 -17.94
N GLY A 298 9.29 14.05 -18.96
CA GLY A 298 8.06 14.66 -19.48
C GLY A 298 7.03 13.69 -20.02
N MET A 299 5.77 14.10 -20.02
CA MET A 299 4.64 13.31 -20.49
C MET A 299 3.49 14.24 -20.90
N HIS A 300 2.78 13.89 -21.97
CA HIS A 300 1.59 14.58 -22.41
C HIS A 300 0.39 13.62 -22.38
N VAL A 301 -0.69 14.00 -21.72
CA VAL A 301 -1.90 13.18 -21.55
C VAL A 301 -3.12 13.94 -22.06
N VAL A 302 -3.98 13.25 -22.80
CA VAL A 302 -5.27 13.76 -23.26
C VAL A 302 -6.36 13.09 -22.44
N LEU A 303 -6.91 13.82 -21.47
CA LEU A 303 -7.80 13.27 -20.46
C LEU A 303 -9.15 12.83 -21.06
N ASP A 304 -9.59 13.41 -22.19
CA ASP A 304 -10.76 12.98 -22.96
C ASP A 304 -10.71 11.51 -23.42
N ARG A 305 -9.51 10.93 -23.49
CA ARG A 305 -9.31 9.54 -23.94
C ARG A 305 -9.46 8.54 -22.80
N VAL A 306 -9.54 8.98 -21.54
CA VAL A 306 -9.71 8.07 -20.41
C VAL A 306 -11.08 7.40 -20.49
N PRO A 307 -11.16 6.06 -20.47
CA PRO A 307 -12.45 5.37 -20.45
C PRO A 307 -13.19 5.65 -19.13
N LEU A 308 -14.40 6.21 -19.22
CA LEU A 308 -15.21 6.57 -18.06
C LEU A 308 -16.40 5.61 -17.87
N ARG A 309 -16.72 5.29 -16.62
CA ARG A 309 -17.99 4.66 -16.22
C ARG A 309 -19.10 5.68 -16.09
N ASP A 310 -18.73 6.92 -15.73
CA ASP A 310 -19.63 8.07 -15.63
C ASP A 310 -19.05 9.23 -16.44
N ALA A 311 -19.77 9.66 -17.46
CA ALA A 311 -19.35 10.75 -18.34
C ALA A 311 -19.52 12.15 -17.71
N THR A 312 -20.11 12.24 -16.51
CA THR A 312 -20.32 13.50 -15.80
C THR A 312 -19.15 13.92 -14.91
N LEU A 313 -18.15 13.05 -14.77
CA LEU A 313 -16.97 13.31 -13.94
C LEU A 313 -16.23 14.56 -14.42
N THR A 314 -15.82 15.40 -13.48
CA THR A 314 -14.98 16.55 -13.75
C THR A 314 -13.52 16.12 -13.98
N PRO A 315 -12.66 16.97 -14.58
CA PRO A 315 -11.26 16.63 -14.76
C PRO A 315 -10.53 16.25 -13.46
N GLU A 316 -10.84 16.94 -12.36
CA GLU A 316 -10.29 16.66 -11.04
C GLU A 316 -10.71 15.27 -10.53
N GLU A 317 -11.99 14.92 -10.71
CA GLU A 317 -12.55 13.63 -10.31
C GLU A 317 -11.94 12.48 -11.12
N ILE A 318 -11.69 12.67 -12.42
CA ILE A 318 -11.02 11.67 -13.27
C ILE A 318 -9.57 11.46 -12.82
N LEU A 319 -8.85 12.55 -12.55
CA LEU A 319 -7.44 12.52 -12.14
C LEU A 319 -7.24 11.87 -10.75
N MET A 320 -8.16 12.10 -9.82
CA MET A 320 -8.09 11.60 -8.44
C MET A 320 -8.87 10.30 -8.21
N SER A 321 -9.58 9.78 -9.20
CA SER A 321 -10.37 8.56 -9.06
C SER A 321 -9.49 7.38 -8.65
N GLU A 322 -9.93 6.68 -7.60
CA GLU A 322 -9.31 5.46 -7.07
C GLU A 322 -10.13 4.22 -7.47
N SER A 323 -10.76 4.24 -8.66
CA SER A 323 -11.36 3.05 -9.25
C SER A 323 -10.32 1.92 -9.36
N GLN A 324 -10.75 0.72 -8.98
CA GLN A 324 -9.90 -0.45 -8.84
C GLN A 324 -9.60 -1.12 -10.20
N GLU A 325 -8.73 -2.13 -10.20
CA GLU A 325 -8.40 -2.97 -11.37
C GLU A 325 -7.93 -2.21 -12.60
N ARG A 326 -7.06 -1.21 -12.41
CA ARG A 326 -6.46 -0.41 -13.49
C ARG A 326 -4.95 -0.45 -13.41
N MET A 327 -4.31 -0.45 -14.57
CA MET A 327 -2.86 -0.37 -14.75
C MET A 327 -2.52 0.67 -15.84
N CYS A 328 -1.34 1.27 -15.74
CA CYS A 328 -0.77 2.18 -16.73
C CYS A 328 0.52 1.58 -17.28
N ALA A 329 0.64 1.41 -18.59
CA ALA A 329 1.82 0.88 -19.25
C ALA A 329 2.43 1.87 -20.24
N ILE A 330 3.76 1.82 -20.35
CA ILE A 330 4.55 2.51 -21.37
C ILE A 330 4.88 1.51 -22.48
N VAL A 331 4.48 1.82 -23.72
CA VAL A 331 4.53 0.90 -24.85
C VAL A 331 5.18 1.57 -26.06
N GLU A 332 6.09 0.86 -26.74
CA GLU A 332 6.69 1.36 -27.97
C GLU A 332 5.63 1.51 -29.09
N PRO A 333 5.60 2.63 -29.84
CA PRO A 333 4.58 2.86 -30.86
C PRO A 333 4.52 1.78 -31.95
N GLY A 334 5.67 1.20 -32.29
CA GLY A 334 5.76 0.12 -33.29
C GLY A 334 5.17 -1.21 -32.84
N ARG A 335 4.80 -1.35 -31.56
CA ARG A 335 4.31 -2.60 -30.96
C ARG A 335 2.93 -2.46 -30.31
N ILE A 336 2.27 -1.31 -30.47
CA ILE A 336 0.96 -1.06 -29.87
C ILE A 336 -0.12 -2.05 -30.36
N ASP A 337 -0.11 -2.43 -31.64
CA ASP A 337 -1.09 -3.37 -32.18
C ASP A 337 -0.96 -4.76 -31.54
N GLU A 338 0.27 -5.19 -31.21
CA GLU A 338 0.54 -6.45 -30.52
C GLU A 338 0.06 -6.38 -29.06
N PHE A 339 0.30 -5.24 -28.39
CA PHE A 339 -0.22 -4.97 -27.04
C PHE A 339 -1.76 -5.03 -27.01
N LEU A 340 -2.43 -4.28 -27.88
CA LEU A 340 -3.90 -4.21 -27.94
C LEU A 340 -4.52 -5.56 -28.31
N ALA A 341 -3.85 -6.38 -29.14
CA ALA A 341 -4.30 -7.72 -29.48
C ALA A 341 -4.31 -8.65 -28.25
N ILE A 342 -3.31 -8.58 -27.38
CA ILE A 342 -3.28 -9.34 -26.13
C ILE A 342 -4.35 -8.85 -25.16
N CYS A 343 -4.52 -7.54 -25.00
CA CYS A 343 -5.60 -6.99 -24.18
C CYS A 343 -6.98 -7.47 -24.68
N THR A 344 -7.22 -7.43 -25.99
CA THR A 344 -8.46 -7.93 -26.61
C THR A 344 -8.66 -9.43 -26.38
N LYS A 345 -7.59 -10.24 -26.46
CA LYS A 345 -7.66 -11.70 -26.21
C LYS A 345 -8.17 -11.99 -24.80
N TRP A 346 -7.74 -11.19 -23.83
CA TRP A 346 -8.16 -11.33 -22.44
C TRP A 346 -9.43 -10.54 -22.10
N ASP A 347 -10.07 -9.86 -23.06
CA ASP A 347 -11.25 -9.01 -22.79
C ASP A 347 -10.94 -7.86 -21.80
N VAL A 348 -9.72 -7.30 -21.90
CA VAL A 348 -9.26 -6.14 -21.13
C VAL A 348 -9.32 -4.90 -22.01
N ASP A 349 -10.09 -3.90 -21.59
CA ASP A 349 -10.13 -2.59 -22.26
C ASP A 349 -8.75 -1.91 -22.13
N ALA A 350 -8.23 -1.37 -23.23
CA ALA A 350 -6.96 -0.65 -23.28
C ALA A 350 -7.08 0.59 -24.17
N THR A 351 -6.54 1.72 -23.73
CA THR A 351 -6.62 3.00 -24.46
C THR A 351 -5.32 3.78 -24.33
N VAL A 352 -4.81 4.26 -25.47
CA VAL A 352 -3.67 5.19 -25.51
C VAL A 352 -4.16 6.56 -25.07
N ILE A 353 -3.77 6.97 -23.86
CA ILE A 353 -4.17 8.25 -23.26
C ILE A 353 -3.13 9.35 -23.45
N GLY A 354 -1.89 9.00 -23.85
CA GLY A 354 -0.82 9.98 -23.93
C GLY A 354 0.47 9.47 -24.56
N GLU A 355 1.51 10.27 -24.41
CA GLU A 355 2.85 10.07 -24.95
C GLU A 355 3.92 10.58 -23.96
N VAL A 356 5.00 9.82 -23.82
CA VAL A 356 6.21 10.22 -23.09
C VAL A 356 7.00 11.21 -23.94
N ASN A 357 7.50 12.30 -23.35
CA ASN A 357 8.30 13.29 -24.06
C ASN A 357 9.49 13.80 -23.21
N ALA A 358 10.35 14.62 -23.80
CA ALA A 358 11.56 15.14 -23.14
C ALA A 358 11.42 16.62 -22.72
N SER A 359 10.18 17.10 -22.52
CA SER A 359 9.93 18.53 -22.21
C SER A 359 10.33 18.95 -20.79
N GLY A 360 10.51 17.99 -19.87
CA GLY A 360 10.64 18.28 -18.45
C GLY A 360 9.31 18.60 -17.75
N ARG A 361 8.17 18.43 -18.45
CA ARG A 361 6.84 18.82 -18.00
C ARG A 361 5.84 17.67 -18.15
N LEU A 362 4.95 17.55 -17.18
CA LEU A 362 3.72 16.77 -17.29
C LEU A 362 2.61 17.74 -17.70
N THR A 363 2.11 17.58 -18.92
CA THR A 363 0.98 18.36 -19.44
C THR A 363 -0.25 17.47 -19.61
N ILE A 364 -1.41 17.98 -19.19
CA ILE A 364 -2.69 17.28 -19.35
C ILE A 364 -3.70 18.22 -20.00
N GLU A 365 -4.31 17.75 -21.09
CA GLU A 365 -5.35 18.46 -21.83
C GLU A 365 -6.74 17.90 -21.56
N TRP A 366 -7.74 18.77 -21.54
CA TRP A 366 -9.15 18.42 -21.49
C TRP A 366 -9.96 19.31 -22.44
N HIS A 367 -10.70 18.69 -23.35
CA HIS A 367 -11.45 19.34 -24.44
C HIS A 367 -10.58 20.29 -25.28
N GLY A 368 -9.30 19.93 -25.49
CA GLY A 368 -8.32 20.70 -26.27
C GLY A 368 -7.71 21.91 -25.55
N GLU A 369 -7.97 22.04 -24.25
CA GLU A 369 -7.40 23.09 -23.40
C GLU A 369 -6.45 22.49 -22.37
N GLU A 370 -5.30 23.13 -22.14
CA GLU A 370 -4.32 22.69 -21.14
C GLU A 370 -4.83 23.01 -19.72
N ILE A 371 -5.03 21.97 -18.92
CA ILE A 371 -5.53 22.07 -17.54
C ILE A 371 -4.45 21.75 -16.50
N VAL A 372 -3.35 21.11 -16.89
CA VAL A 372 -2.21 20.82 -16.04
C VAL A 372 -0.94 21.10 -16.83
N ASP A 373 -0.03 21.87 -16.24
CA ASP A 373 1.34 22.02 -16.69
C ASP A 373 2.26 22.16 -15.46
N VAL A 374 2.90 21.06 -15.09
CA VAL A 374 3.68 20.94 -13.86
C VAL A 374 5.04 20.28 -14.11
N PRO A 375 6.08 20.59 -13.32
CA PRO A 375 7.23 19.70 -13.24
C PRO A 375 6.78 18.39 -12.56
N PRO A 376 6.89 17.20 -13.19
CA PRO A 376 6.34 15.97 -12.62
C PRO A 376 6.96 15.63 -11.25
N ARG A 377 8.26 15.92 -11.09
CA ARG A 377 9.01 15.67 -9.86
C ARG A 377 8.48 16.45 -8.65
N THR A 378 7.92 17.64 -8.85
CA THR A 378 7.38 18.45 -7.74
C THR A 378 6.07 17.89 -7.21
N VAL A 379 5.32 17.18 -8.05
CA VAL A 379 4.11 16.47 -7.68
C VAL A 379 4.47 15.14 -6.99
N ALA A 380 5.34 14.32 -7.59
CA ALA A 380 5.64 12.97 -7.14
C ALA A 380 6.60 12.90 -5.93
N HIS A 381 7.76 13.58 -5.98
CA HIS A 381 8.87 13.30 -5.07
C HIS A 381 9.22 14.45 -4.12
N GLU A 382 8.96 15.69 -4.53
CA GLU A 382 9.34 16.89 -3.77
C GLU A 382 8.20 17.45 -2.93
N GLY A 383 7.30 16.59 -2.46
CA GLY A 383 6.32 16.93 -1.44
C GLY A 383 6.93 17.49 -0.15
N PRO A 384 6.11 18.01 0.78
CA PRO A 384 6.56 18.52 2.06
C PRO A 384 7.27 17.42 2.86
N VAL A 385 8.24 17.83 3.68
CA VAL A 385 8.93 16.93 4.61
C VAL A 385 8.98 17.64 5.94
N TYR A 386 8.41 17.02 6.97
CA TYR A 386 8.28 17.59 8.30
C TYR A 386 9.23 16.90 9.28
N GLU A 387 9.96 17.71 10.03
CA GLU A 387 10.55 17.31 11.30
C GLU A 387 9.52 17.60 12.40
N ARG A 388 8.62 16.64 12.62
CA ARG A 388 7.56 16.78 13.63
C ARG A 388 8.17 16.86 15.03
N PRO A 389 7.55 17.57 15.99
CA PRO A 389 8.03 17.58 17.37
C PRO A 389 7.99 16.17 17.97
N ILE A 390 8.98 15.84 18.80
CA ILE A 390 9.14 14.51 19.39
C ILE A 390 9.31 14.66 20.90
N SER A 391 8.50 13.94 21.69
CA SER A 391 8.67 13.88 23.13
C SER A 391 8.22 12.55 23.70
N LYS A 392 9.05 11.94 24.54
CA LYS A 392 8.68 10.73 25.30
C LYS A 392 7.41 10.98 26.14
N PRO A 393 6.38 10.10 26.08
CA PRO A 393 5.19 10.21 26.92
C PRO A 393 5.57 10.24 28.41
N ALA A 394 4.91 11.10 29.19
CA ALA A 394 5.23 11.30 30.60
C ALA A 394 5.01 10.04 31.45
N GLU A 395 4.04 9.21 31.07
CA GLU A 395 3.69 7.95 31.71
C GLU A 395 4.56 6.76 31.29
N GLN A 396 5.43 6.92 30.28
CA GLN A 396 6.20 5.80 29.72
C GLN A 396 7.13 5.17 30.75
N ASP A 397 7.80 5.96 31.59
CA ASP A 397 8.68 5.44 32.65
C ASP A 397 7.90 4.65 33.71
N ALA A 398 6.69 5.13 34.06
CA ALA A 398 5.82 4.43 34.99
C ALA A 398 5.31 3.11 34.40
N LEU A 399 4.98 3.10 33.11
CA LEU A 399 4.57 1.90 32.38
C LEU A 399 5.70 0.86 32.36
N GLN A 400 6.93 1.27 32.05
CA GLN A 400 8.11 0.40 32.05
C GLN A 400 8.48 -0.09 33.46
N GLY A 401 8.25 0.73 34.48
CA GLY A 401 8.46 0.37 35.88
C GLY A 401 7.43 -0.62 36.45
N ALA A 402 6.29 -0.80 35.78
CA ALA A 402 5.22 -1.71 36.21
C ALA A 402 5.60 -3.18 35.92
N THR A 403 6.35 -3.79 36.83
CA THR A 403 6.80 -5.18 36.68
C THR A 403 5.72 -6.22 37.05
N SER A 404 5.92 -7.47 36.63
CA SER A 404 5.05 -8.59 36.99
C SER A 404 5.08 -9.00 38.47
N ALA A 405 5.87 -8.32 39.31
CA ALA A 405 5.95 -8.59 40.74
C ALA A 405 4.62 -8.32 41.48
N SER A 406 3.78 -7.43 40.95
CA SER A 406 2.45 -7.13 41.50
C SER A 406 1.36 -8.09 41.03
N LEU A 407 1.65 -8.97 40.07
CA LEU A 407 0.68 -9.92 39.53
C LEU A 407 0.57 -11.15 40.44
N THR A 408 -0.67 -11.52 40.79
CA THR A 408 -0.96 -12.74 41.55
C THR A 408 -0.50 -13.97 40.75
N ARG A 409 0.35 -14.80 41.37
CA ARG A 409 0.82 -16.05 40.77
C ARG A 409 -0.01 -17.23 41.30
N PRO A 410 -0.31 -18.24 40.47
CA PRO A 410 -0.96 -19.45 40.95
C PRO A 410 -0.07 -20.13 42.01
N THR A 411 -0.66 -20.47 43.15
CA THR A 411 0.01 -21.05 44.32
C THR A 411 -0.20 -22.56 44.44
N ASN A 412 -1.14 -23.12 43.67
CA ASN A 412 -1.48 -24.53 43.65
C ASN A 412 -1.90 -25.00 42.25
N GLY A 413 -2.06 -26.32 42.08
CA GLY A 413 -2.38 -26.93 40.79
C GLY A 413 -3.75 -26.54 40.21
N ALA A 414 -4.75 -26.26 41.06
CA ALA A 414 -6.07 -25.84 40.60
C ALA A 414 -6.04 -24.42 40.03
N GLU A 415 -5.33 -23.51 40.70
CA GLU A 415 -5.09 -22.15 40.20
C GLU A 415 -4.30 -22.16 38.88
N LEU A 416 -3.26 -22.98 38.79
CA LEU A 416 -2.47 -23.11 37.55
C LEU A 416 -3.33 -23.64 36.39
N ALA A 417 -4.14 -24.68 36.64
CA ALA A 417 -5.05 -25.22 35.64
C ALA A 417 -6.06 -24.16 35.17
N ALA A 418 -6.61 -23.36 36.10
CA ALA A 418 -7.50 -22.26 35.77
C ALA A 418 -6.80 -21.17 34.93
N THR A 419 -5.56 -20.80 35.26
CA THR A 419 -4.78 -19.84 34.47
C THR A 419 -4.53 -20.34 33.04
N VAL A 420 -4.16 -21.62 32.88
CA VAL A 420 -3.94 -22.22 31.55
C VAL A 420 -5.22 -22.21 30.73
N LEU A 421 -6.37 -22.57 31.33
CA LEU A 421 -7.66 -22.53 30.65
C LEU A 421 -8.07 -21.10 30.28
N GLN A 422 -7.78 -20.12 31.13
CA GLN A 422 -8.02 -18.71 30.84
C GLN A 422 -7.17 -18.22 29.66
N LEU A 423 -5.89 -18.61 29.60
CA LEU A 423 -5.02 -18.26 28.49
C LEU A 423 -5.48 -18.94 27.19
N ALA A 424 -5.71 -20.25 27.21
CA ALA A 424 -6.16 -21.02 26.05
C ALA A 424 -7.53 -20.55 25.52
N GLY A 425 -8.41 -20.07 26.40
CA GLY A 425 -9.71 -19.49 26.05
C GLY A 425 -9.66 -18.02 25.65
N SER A 426 -8.50 -17.36 25.72
CA SER A 426 -8.36 -15.95 25.31
C SER A 426 -8.46 -15.83 23.79
N PRO A 427 -9.23 -14.86 23.24
CA PRO A 427 -9.32 -14.65 21.79
C PRO A 427 -7.98 -14.51 21.06
N ASN A 428 -6.94 -14.01 21.75
CA ASN A 428 -5.60 -13.86 21.17
C ASN A 428 -4.82 -15.18 21.08
N LEU A 429 -5.14 -16.19 21.89
CA LEU A 429 -4.44 -17.50 21.91
C LEU A 429 -5.33 -18.67 21.45
N ALA A 430 -6.64 -18.47 21.40
CA ALA A 430 -7.60 -19.48 20.97
C ALA A 430 -7.43 -19.83 19.49
N ASP A 431 -8.03 -20.97 19.11
CA ASP A 431 -8.06 -21.43 17.73
C ASP A 431 -8.61 -20.37 16.75
N LYS A 432 -7.97 -20.25 15.60
CA LYS A 432 -8.32 -19.26 14.56
C LYS A 432 -9.10 -19.87 13.40
N SER A 433 -9.56 -21.12 13.52
CA SER A 433 -10.15 -21.85 12.39
C SER A 433 -11.41 -21.21 11.84
N TRP A 434 -12.15 -20.44 12.67
CA TRP A 434 -13.28 -19.66 12.18
C TRP A 434 -12.86 -18.68 11.09
N ILE A 435 -11.70 -18.03 11.22
CA ILE A 435 -11.15 -17.15 10.17
C ILE A 435 -10.62 -17.99 9.02
N THR A 436 -9.68 -18.89 9.31
CA THR A 436 -8.85 -19.52 8.29
C THR A 436 -9.58 -20.51 7.40
N GLN A 437 -10.69 -21.11 7.85
CA GLN A 437 -11.50 -22.01 7.03
C GLN A 437 -12.31 -21.28 5.93
N GLN A 438 -12.35 -19.95 5.96
CA GLN A 438 -13.04 -19.14 4.96
C GLN A 438 -12.14 -18.80 3.75
N TYR A 439 -10.84 -19.07 3.86
CA TYR A 439 -9.85 -18.82 2.83
C TYR A 439 -9.47 -20.10 2.10
N ASP A 440 -9.26 -20.00 0.79
CA ASP A 440 -8.55 -21.04 0.05
C ASP A 440 -7.08 -21.06 0.49
N ARG A 441 -6.49 -22.25 0.54
CA ARG A 441 -5.07 -22.46 0.86
C ARG A 441 -4.37 -23.47 -0.04
N TYR A 442 -5.03 -23.94 -1.10
CA TYR A 442 -4.56 -25.04 -1.95
C TYR A 442 -4.53 -24.69 -3.44
N VAL A 443 -5.24 -23.65 -3.87
CA VAL A 443 -5.25 -23.19 -5.26
C VAL A 443 -3.82 -22.95 -5.75
N LEU A 444 -3.59 -23.23 -7.04
CA LEU A 444 -2.27 -23.37 -7.68
C LEU A 444 -1.46 -24.62 -7.28
N GLY A 445 -1.82 -25.34 -6.22
CA GLY A 445 -1.19 -26.61 -5.84
C GLY A 445 0.23 -26.49 -5.28
N ASN A 446 0.65 -25.27 -4.93
CA ASN A 446 2.02 -24.96 -4.53
C ASN A 446 2.21 -24.70 -3.04
N THR A 447 1.13 -24.64 -2.25
CA THR A 447 1.21 -24.46 -0.79
C THR A 447 1.82 -25.69 -0.12
N ALA A 448 2.96 -25.51 0.54
CA ALA A 448 3.62 -26.52 1.35
C ALA A 448 3.25 -26.40 2.84
N LEU A 449 3.21 -25.16 3.36
CA LEU A 449 2.79 -24.83 4.72
C LEU A 449 1.79 -23.68 4.67
N ALA A 450 0.77 -23.75 5.51
CA ALA A 450 -0.20 -22.69 5.77
C ALA A 450 -0.73 -22.87 7.20
N MET A 451 -1.72 -22.10 7.63
CA MET A 451 -2.24 -22.20 9.00
C MET A 451 -2.66 -23.66 9.33
N PRO A 452 -2.30 -24.20 10.52
CA PRO A 452 -1.83 -23.48 11.72
C PRO A 452 -0.30 -23.44 11.92
N GLU A 453 0.49 -23.64 10.86
CA GLU A 453 1.96 -23.62 10.95
C GLU A 453 2.49 -22.21 11.30
N ASP A 454 3.69 -22.13 11.88
CA ASP A 454 4.32 -20.86 12.31
C ASP A 454 4.58 -19.87 11.15
N SER A 455 4.66 -20.37 9.92
CA SER A 455 4.87 -19.57 8.71
C SER A 455 4.22 -20.24 7.50
N GLY A 456 3.71 -19.42 6.58
CA GLY A 456 3.22 -19.88 5.29
C GLY A 456 4.38 -20.14 4.33
N MET A 457 4.32 -21.23 3.56
CA MET A 457 5.34 -21.60 2.58
C MET A 457 4.71 -22.05 1.27
N VAL A 458 5.20 -21.46 0.17
CA VAL A 458 4.79 -21.84 -1.19
C VAL A 458 6.01 -22.21 -2.04
N ARG A 459 5.84 -23.25 -2.87
CA ARG A 459 6.78 -23.58 -3.94
C ARG A 459 6.71 -22.49 -5.01
N LEU A 460 7.87 -22.08 -5.54
CA LEU A 460 7.93 -20.95 -6.49
C LEU A 460 7.27 -21.28 -7.82
N ASP A 461 7.48 -22.50 -8.33
CA ASP A 461 6.92 -22.97 -9.60
C ASP A 461 6.97 -24.50 -9.67
N ASP A 462 6.15 -25.09 -10.53
CA ASP A 462 6.07 -26.54 -10.73
C ASP A 462 7.38 -27.16 -11.24
N SER A 463 8.22 -26.38 -11.92
CA SER A 463 9.52 -26.80 -12.45
C SER A 463 10.67 -26.80 -11.44
N THR A 464 10.46 -26.30 -10.22
CA THR A 464 11.50 -26.18 -9.20
C THR A 464 11.05 -26.76 -7.86
N THR A 465 12.00 -27.14 -7.00
CA THR A 465 11.73 -27.49 -5.59
C THR A 465 12.03 -26.33 -4.65
N ARG A 466 12.40 -25.16 -5.18
CA ARG A 466 12.55 -23.93 -4.39
C ARG A 466 11.20 -23.48 -3.86
N GLY A 467 11.19 -22.93 -2.65
CA GLY A 467 10.02 -22.31 -2.06
C GLY A 467 10.41 -21.08 -1.26
N VAL A 468 9.42 -20.24 -0.97
CA VAL A 468 9.54 -19.09 -0.10
C VAL A 468 8.65 -19.29 1.12
N ALA A 469 9.20 -18.97 2.29
CA ALA A 469 8.47 -18.94 3.56
C ALA A 469 8.30 -17.48 4.00
N VAL A 470 7.11 -17.15 4.47
CA VAL A 470 6.73 -15.79 4.90
C VAL A 470 5.99 -15.88 6.23
N SER A 471 6.29 -14.94 7.12
CA SER A 471 5.53 -14.73 8.35
C SER A 471 5.38 -13.24 8.61
N THR A 472 4.29 -12.86 9.28
CA THR A 472 4.00 -11.51 9.74
C THR A 472 3.82 -11.57 11.25
N ASP A 473 4.50 -10.67 11.97
CA ASP A 473 4.41 -10.61 13.43
C ASP A 473 4.38 -9.16 13.92
N GLY A 474 3.53 -8.86 14.89
CA GLY A 474 3.45 -7.51 15.47
C GLY A 474 2.71 -7.43 16.80
N ASN A 475 3.44 -7.22 17.90
CA ASN A 475 2.84 -7.12 19.22
C ASN A 475 2.71 -5.67 19.71
N GLY A 476 1.53 -5.07 19.53
CA GLY A 476 1.25 -3.69 19.95
C GLY A 476 1.41 -3.45 21.46
N ARG A 477 1.30 -4.47 22.32
CA ARG A 477 1.53 -4.31 23.77
C ARG A 477 3.01 -4.13 24.08
N PHE A 478 3.88 -4.85 23.38
CA PHE A 478 5.32 -4.69 23.54
C PHE A 478 5.78 -3.35 22.96
N THR A 479 5.28 -2.96 21.79
CA THR A 479 5.57 -1.64 21.21
C THR A 479 5.07 -0.49 22.08
N ARG A 480 3.92 -0.64 22.75
CA ARG A 480 3.44 0.33 23.74
C ARG A 480 4.34 0.41 24.97
N LEU A 481 4.83 -0.73 25.46
CA LEU A 481 5.69 -0.81 26.65
C LEU A 481 7.09 -0.24 26.38
N ASP A 482 7.66 -0.57 25.23
CA ASP A 482 8.93 -0.06 24.74
C ASP A 482 8.92 -0.14 23.20
N PRO A 483 8.75 0.99 22.49
CA PRO A 483 8.62 0.96 21.03
C PRO A 483 9.87 0.44 20.32
N TYR A 484 11.07 0.75 20.84
CA TYR A 484 12.32 0.28 20.28
C TYR A 484 12.46 -1.24 20.43
N ALA A 485 12.32 -1.74 21.66
CA ALA A 485 12.44 -3.18 21.93
C ALA A 485 11.26 -3.98 21.34
N GLY A 486 10.06 -3.39 21.32
CA GLY A 486 8.87 -3.99 20.74
C GLY A 486 9.01 -4.24 19.24
N ALA A 487 9.56 -3.29 18.49
CA ALA A 487 9.87 -3.46 17.08
C ALA A 487 10.92 -4.57 16.84
N GLN A 488 11.96 -4.63 17.68
CA GLN A 488 12.95 -5.70 17.62
C GLN A 488 12.35 -7.08 17.94
N LEU A 489 11.39 -7.15 18.87
CA LEU A 489 10.69 -8.39 19.20
C LEU A 489 9.82 -8.87 18.05
N ALA A 490 9.07 -7.96 17.40
CA ALA A 490 8.27 -8.29 16.21
C ALA A 490 9.17 -8.84 15.09
N LEU A 491 10.30 -8.18 14.80
CA LEU A 491 11.29 -8.67 13.86
C LEU A 491 11.81 -10.07 14.23
N SER A 492 12.16 -10.26 15.50
CA SER A 492 12.71 -11.53 16.02
C SER A 492 11.69 -12.67 16.01
N GLU A 493 10.40 -12.37 16.13
CA GLU A 493 9.32 -13.34 16.04
C GLU A 493 9.16 -13.82 14.58
N ALA A 494 9.00 -12.89 13.63
CA ALA A 494 8.93 -13.20 12.20
C ALA A 494 10.15 -13.97 11.70
N TYR A 495 11.34 -13.56 12.12
CA TYR A 495 12.58 -14.27 11.81
C TYR A 495 12.54 -15.72 12.29
N ARG A 496 12.13 -15.95 13.54
CA ARG A 496 12.07 -17.31 14.13
C ARG A 496 11.00 -18.17 13.50
N ASN A 497 9.84 -17.60 13.21
CA ASN A 497 8.74 -18.28 12.54
C ASN A 497 9.15 -18.80 11.15
N VAL A 498 9.81 -17.95 10.34
CA VAL A 498 10.39 -18.37 9.06
C VAL A 498 11.49 -19.43 9.27
N ALA A 499 12.41 -19.20 10.19
CA ALA A 499 13.53 -20.13 10.44
C ALA A 499 13.06 -21.51 10.94
N ALA A 500 11.98 -21.58 11.72
CA ALA A 500 11.42 -22.82 12.25
C ALA A 500 10.92 -23.78 11.15
N THR A 501 10.54 -23.25 9.98
CA THR A 501 10.18 -24.05 8.80
C THR A 501 11.39 -24.71 8.12
N GLY A 502 12.61 -24.33 8.50
CA GLY A 502 13.86 -24.72 7.84
C GLY A 502 14.29 -23.76 6.72
N ALA A 503 13.53 -22.70 6.45
CA ALA A 503 13.93 -21.63 5.53
C ALA A 503 14.98 -20.70 6.17
N HIS A 504 15.75 -20.01 5.32
CA HIS A 504 16.67 -18.96 5.76
C HIS A 504 15.98 -17.60 5.60
N PRO A 505 15.76 -16.81 6.66
CA PRO A 505 15.21 -15.47 6.52
C PRO A 505 16.21 -14.55 5.80
N ILE A 506 15.77 -13.89 4.73
CA ILE A 506 16.66 -13.12 3.84
C ILE A 506 16.35 -11.64 3.76
N ALA A 507 15.14 -11.22 4.14
CA ALA A 507 14.67 -9.86 3.93
C ALA A 507 13.39 -9.57 4.72
N VAL A 508 13.06 -8.29 4.89
CA VAL A 508 11.91 -7.81 5.67
C VAL A 508 11.12 -6.78 4.87
N THR A 509 9.80 -6.86 4.96
CA THR A 509 8.89 -5.77 4.60
C THR A 509 8.19 -5.31 5.89
N ASN A 510 7.83 -4.03 5.99
CA ASN A 510 7.21 -3.48 7.20
C ASN A 510 5.89 -2.78 6.89
N CYS A 511 4.93 -2.86 7.82
CA CYS A 511 3.70 -2.08 7.78
C CYS A 511 3.53 -1.35 9.12
N LEU A 512 3.96 -0.08 9.16
CA LEU A 512 4.00 0.72 10.37
C LEU A 512 2.65 1.41 10.56
N ASN A 513 1.96 1.10 11.67
CA ASN A 513 0.62 1.61 11.96
C ASN A 513 0.65 2.37 13.28
N PHE A 514 0.49 3.70 13.22
CA PHE A 514 0.61 4.61 14.36
C PHE A 514 -0.47 5.69 14.28
N GLY A 515 -0.82 6.29 15.42
CA GLY A 515 -1.79 7.39 15.46
C GLY A 515 -1.28 8.68 14.81
N SER A 516 -1.91 9.81 15.12
CA SER A 516 -1.54 11.10 14.51
C SER A 516 -0.06 11.47 14.74
N PRO A 517 0.69 11.76 13.67
CA PRO A 517 2.08 12.19 13.74
C PRO A 517 2.25 13.62 14.27
N GLU A 518 1.14 14.33 14.51
CA GLU A 518 1.16 15.66 15.11
C GLU A 518 1.25 15.61 16.64
N ASP A 519 0.93 14.46 17.25
CA ASP A 519 1.18 14.21 18.66
C ASP A 519 2.67 13.86 18.88
N PRO A 520 3.42 14.68 19.65
CA PRO A 520 4.84 14.41 19.90
C PRO A 520 5.13 13.07 20.59
N ALA A 521 4.16 12.55 21.37
CA ALA A 521 4.24 11.25 22.03
C ALA A 521 4.16 10.10 21.02
N VAL A 522 3.25 10.18 20.05
CA VAL A 522 3.10 9.19 18.97
C VAL A 522 4.31 9.24 18.04
N MET A 523 4.78 10.42 17.66
CA MET A 523 5.97 10.54 16.83
C MET A 523 7.22 9.98 17.53
N TRP A 524 7.34 10.15 18.85
CA TRP A 524 8.38 9.48 19.63
C TRP A 524 8.27 7.95 19.55
N GLN A 525 7.07 7.38 19.70
CA GLN A 525 6.88 5.94 19.56
C GLN A 525 7.24 5.44 18.15
N PHE A 526 6.83 6.17 17.12
CA PHE A 526 7.15 5.87 15.73
C PHE A 526 8.66 5.89 15.47
N GLU A 527 9.34 6.97 15.84
CA GLU A 527 10.80 7.10 15.69
C GLU A 527 11.53 5.96 16.38
N GLN A 528 11.18 5.66 17.64
CA GLN A 528 11.82 4.59 18.40
C GLN A 528 11.57 3.22 17.77
N ALA A 529 10.37 2.95 17.27
CA ALA A 529 10.06 1.70 16.59
C ALA A 529 10.81 1.54 15.26
N VAL A 530 10.88 2.59 14.43
CA VAL A 530 11.67 2.60 13.19
C VAL A 530 13.15 2.37 13.50
N THR A 531 13.68 3.06 14.52
CA THR A 531 15.07 2.91 14.95
C THR A 531 15.35 1.48 15.41
N GLY A 532 14.47 0.92 16.26
CA GLY A 532 14.59 -0.46 16.76
C GLY A 532 14.55 -1.49 15.64
N LEU A 533 13.64 -1.32 14.67
CA LEU A 533 13.57 -2.18 13.49
C LEU A 533 14.83 -2.08 12.63
N ALA A 534 15.32 -0.87 12.36
CA ALA A 534 16.53 -0.66 11.55
C ALA A 534 17.77 -1.28 12.22
N ASP A 535 17.95 -1.07 13.52
CA ASP A 535 19.05 -1.64 14.30
C ASP A 535 18.94 -3.16 14.42
N GLY A 536 17.72 -3.69 14.56
CA GLY A 536 17.46 -5.13 14.56
C GLY A 536 17.80 -5.79 13.23
N CYS A 537 17.36 -5.19 12.12
CA CYS A 537 17.66 -5.65 10.76
C CYS A 537 19.16 -5.64 10.49
N LEU A 538 19.87 -4.56 10.87
CA LEU A 538 21.32 -4.47 10.77
C LEU A 538 22.01 -5.58 11.58
N ALA A 539 21.59 -5.80 12.83
CA ALA A 539 22.17 -6.82 13.71
C ALA A 539 21.95 -8.25 13.19
N MET A 540 20.80 -8.51 12.55
CA MET A 540 20.47 -9.81 11.95
C MET A 540 21.00 -9.99 10.53
N GLY A 541 21.53 -8.94 9.91
CA GLY A 541 22.04 -8.99 8.52
C GLY A 541 20.93 -9.13 7.47
N ILE A 542 19.72 -8.67 7.76
CA ILE A 542 18.56 -8.78 6.84
C ILE A 542 18.08 -7.39 6.43
N PRO A 543 18.06 -7.04 5.14
CA PRO A 543 17.63 -5.73 4.69
C PRO A 543 16.11 -5.57 4.73
N VAL A 544 15.68 -4.33 4.92
CA VAL A 544 14.30 -3.91 4.62
C VAL A 544 14.18 -3.65 3.12
N THR A 545 13.23 -4.30 2.46
CA THR A 545 13.04 -4.19 1.00
C THR A 545 12.12 -3.04 0.62
N GLY A 546 11.23 -2.68 1.53
CA GLY A 546 10.17 -1.68 1.37
C GLY A 546 9.15 -1.83 2.50
N GLY A 547 8.04 -1.14 2.39
CA GLY A 547 6.96 -1.20 3.36
C GLY A 547 5.91 -0.12 3.16
N ASN A 548 5.05 0.02 4.16
CA ASN A 548 3.95 0.98 4.21
C ASN A 548 3.92 1.68 5.58
N VAL A 549 3.41 2.91 5.59
CA VAL A 549 3.15 3.67 6.83
C VAL A 549 1.72 4.16 6.81
N SER A 550 0.92 3.70 7.77
CA SER A 550 -0.38 4.27 8.11
C SER A 550 -0.22 5.14 9.35
N PHE A 551 -0.44 6.43 9.17
CA PHE A 551 -0.65 7.40 10.25
C PHE A 551 -2.15 7.70 10.40
N TYR A 552 -2.47 8.42 11.48
CA TYR A 552 -3.83 8.79 11.91
C TYR A 552 -4.67 7.57 12.31
#